data_AF-A0A967IDP2-F1
#
_entry.id   AF-A0A967IDP2-F1
#
_cell.length_a   1.000
_cell.length_b   1.000
_cell.length_c   1.000
_cell.angle_alpha   90.00
_cell.angle_beta   90.00
_cell.angle_gamma   90.00
#
_symmetry.space_group_name_H-M   'P 1'
#
loop_
_entity.id
_entity.type
_entity.pdbx_description
1 polymer ?
#
loop_
_entity_poly.entity_id
_entity_poly.type
_entity_poly.pdbx_seq_one_letter_code
_entity_poly.pdbx_strand_id
1 'polypeptide(L)' 'VRFTFIARHGAGHRLSPSHVNFRANIDVLKRCGVTDVLAISAIGSLQEEMKPGEFVAVDQLIDRTVSGASGSVAGGR' A
#
# COMPACT_ATOMS: atom_id res chain seq x y z
N VAL A 1 -8.69 2.08 -21.77
CA VAL A 1 -7.82 1.95 -20.58
C VAL A 1 -7.90 0.51 -20.09
N ARG A 2 -6.77 -0.16 -19.82
CA ARG A 2 -6.76 -1.50 -19.21
C ARG A 2 -6.40 -1.36 -17.73
N PHE A 3 -7.04 -2.15 -16.87
CA PHE A 3 -6.81 -2.10 -15.43
C PHE A 3 -6.61 -3.50 -14.88
N THR A 4 -5.64 -3.65 -13.98
CA THR A 4 -5.41 -4.85 -13.18
C THR A 4 -5.62 -4.49 -11.72
N PHE A 5 -6.38 -5.32 -10.99
CA PHE A 5 -6.76 -5.03 -9.62
C PHE A 5 -6.19 -6.05 -8.64
N ILE A 6 -5.72 -5.57 -7.49
CA ILE A 6 -5.37 -6.39 -6.32
C ILE A 6 -6.00 -5.77 -5.07
N ALA A 7 -6.81 -6.55 -4.35
CA ALA A 7 -7.25 -6.20 -3.02
C ALA A 7 -6.09 -6.41 -2.03
N ARG A 8 -5.48 -5.33 -1.52
CA ARG A 8 -4.30 -5.37 -0.63
C ARG A 8 -4.46 -6.34 0.56
N HIS A 9 -5.65 -6.36 1.16
CA HIS A 9 -5.97 -7.17 2.35
C HIS A 9 -6.59 -8.54 2.03
N GLY A 10 -6.55 -8.96 0.75
CA GLY A 10 -7.18 -10.18 0.28
C GLY A 10 -8.71 -10.11 0.27
N ALA A 11 -9.33 -11.15 -0.29
CA ALA A 11 -10.79 -11.28 -0.29
C ALA A 11 -11.34 -11.32 1.15
N GLY A 12 -12.38 -10.53 1.42
CA GLY A 12 -12.97 -10.41 2.75
C GLY A 12 -12.12 -9.63 3.76
N HIS A 13 -11.10 -8.89 3.33
CA HIS A 13 -10.27 -8.03 4.19
C HIS A 13 -9.59 -8.77 5.35
N ARG A 14 -9.09 -9.98 5.10
CA ARG A 14 -8.60 -10.89 6.15
C ARG A 14 -7.15 -10.67 6.55
N LEU A 15 -6.33 -10.10 5.66
CA LEU A 15 -4.91 -9.87 5.96
C LEU A 15 -4.77 -8.57 6.73
N SER A 16 -4.17 -8.58 7.92
CA SER A 16 -3.78 -7.33 8.59
C SER A 16 -2.64 -6.64 7.83
N PRO A 17 -2.41 -5.32 8.01
CA PRO A 17 -1.34 -4.60 7.30
C PRO A 17 0.03 -5.28 7.37
N SER A 18 0.40 -5.84 8.53
CA SER A 18 1.68 -6.53 8.74
C SER A 18 1.79 -7.90 8.04
N HIS A 19 0.67 -8.50 7.63
CA HIS A 19 0.64 -9.79 6.93
C HIS A 19 0.47 -9.66 5.42
N VAL A 20 0.42 -8.43 4.89
CA VAL A 20 0.35 -8.21 3.44
C VAL A 20 1.71 -8.49 2.83
N ASN A 21 1.75 -9.38 1.84
CA ASN A 21 2.97 -9.63 1.06
C ASN A 21 3.13 -8.58 -0.06
N PHE A 22 3.64 -7.40 0.29
CA PHE A 22 3.82 -6.29 -0.65
C PHE A 22 4.73 -6.66 -1.84
N ARG A 23 5.77 -7.47 -1.61
CA ARG A 23 6.69 -7.92 -2.68
C ARG A 23 5.97 -8.77 -3.72
N ALA A 24 5.15 -9.73 -3.29
CA ALA A 24 4.36 -10.57 -4.18
C ALA A 24 3.33 -9.74 -4.97
N ASN A 25 2.69 -8.77 -4.32
CA ASN A 25 1.72 -7.88 -4.99
C ASN A 25 2.37 -7.07 -6.12
N ILE A 26 3.55 -6.49 -5.90
CA ILE A 26 4.25 -5.73 -6.94
C ILE A 26 4.79 -6.65 -8.05
N ASP A 27 5.35 -7.81 -7.69
CA ASP A 27 5.88 -8.78 -8.66
C ASP A 27 4.80 -9.26 -9.63
N VAL A 28 3.61 -9.63 -9.15
CA VAL A 28 2.54 -10.10 -10.04
C VAL A 28 2.01 -8.98 -10.95
N LEU A 29 1.89 -7.74 -10.45
CA LEU A 29 1.51 -6.60 -11.29
C LEU A 29 2.52 -6.36 -12.41
N LYS A 30 3.82 -6.44 -12.09
CA LYS A 30 4.90 -6.31 -13.07
C LYS A 30 4.82 -7.41 -14.13
N ARG A 31 4.57 -8.66 -13.74
CA ARG A 31 4.40 -9.80 -14.69
C ARG A 31 3.17 -9.64 -15.58
N CYS A 32 2.12 -8.99 -15.08
CA CYS A 32 0.93 -8.62 -15.87
C CYS A 32 1.17 -7.44 -16.82
N GLY A 33 2.38 -6.87 -16.87
CA GLY A 33 2.74 -5.74 -17.74
C GLY A 33 2.24 -4.39 -17.25
N VAL A 34 1.93 -4.25 -15.96
CA VAL A 34 1.55 -2.95 -15.37
C VAL A 34 2.77 -2.04 -15.31
N THR A 35 2.63 -0.83 -15.87
CA THR A 35 3.66 0.22 -15.88
C THR A 35 3.45 1.25 -14.78
N ASP A 36 2.19 1.46 -14.37
CA ASP A 36 1.78 2.51 -13.45
C ASP A 36 0.90 1.90 -12.36
N VAL A 37 1.21 2.20 -11.09
CA VAL A 37 0.48 1.68 -9.94
C VAL A 37 -0.21 2.82 -9.21
N LEU A 38 -1.53 2.77 -9.14
CA LEU A 38 -2.32 3.63 -8.26
C LEU A 38 -2.66 2.85 -6.98
N ALA A 39 -2.25 3.37 -5.83
CA ALA A 39 -2.54 2.79 -4.52
C ALA A 39 -3.44 3.73 -3.71
N ILE A 40 -4.49 3.18 -3.11
CA ILE A 40 -5.40 3.93 -2.22
C ILE A 40 -5.22 3.39 -0.80
N SER A 41 -5.15 4.30 0.17
CA SER A 41 -5.06 3.98 1.59
C SER A 41 -6.07 4.83 2.36
N ALA A 42 -6.77 4.21 3.31
CA ALA A 42 -7.53 4.96 4.31
C ALA A 42 -6.57 5.40 5.42
N ILE A 43 -6.60 6.69 5.77
CA ILE A 43 -5.75 7.29 6.81
C ILE A 43 -6.59 8.18 7.74
N GLY A 44 -6.03 8.49 8.91
CA GLY A 44 -6.50 9.58 9.75
C GLY A 44 -5.68 10.84 9.49
N SER A 45 -6.34 11.99 9.37
CA SER A 45 -5.65 13.27 9.28
C SER A 45 -4.94 13.61 10.60
N LEU A 46 -3.79 14.27 10.51
CA LEU A 46 -3.09 14.90 11.63
C LEU A 46 -3.17 16.44 11.54
N GLN A 47 -4.00 16.97 10.63
CA GLN A 47 -4.28 18.39 10.42
C GLN A 47 -5.78 18.62 10.60
N GLU A 48 -6.17 19.66 11.35
CA GLU A 48 -7.58 19.93 11.66
C GLU A 48 -8.39 20.34 10.42
N GLU A 49 -7.74 20.98 9.46
CA GLU A 49 -8.37 21.50 8.25
C GLU A 49 -8.76 20.36 7.29
N MET A 50 -8.07 19.22 7.35
CA MET A 50 -8.31 18.05 6.51
C MET A 50 -9.40 17.15 7.09
N LYS A 51 -10.58 17.20 6.49
CA LYS A 51 -11.80 16.54 7.02
C LYS A 51 -11.97 15.12 6.47
N PRO A 52 -12.67 14.23 7.19
CA PRO A 52 -13.03 12.91 6.67
C PRO A 52 -13.76 12.99 5.31
N GLY A 53 -13.33 12.17 4.35
CA GLY A 53 -13.85 12.15 2.99
C GLY A 53 -13.03 12.96 1.98
N GLU A 54 -12.07 13.75 2.45
CA GLU A 54 -11.11 14.45 1.58
C GLU A 54 -10.00 13.50 1.09
N PHE A 55 -9.42 13.85 -0.06
CA PHE A 55 -8.32 13.11 -0.68
C PHE A 55 -7.05 13.95 -0.69
N VAL A 56 -5.91 13.28 -0.54
CA VAL A 56 -4.58 13.87 -0.65
C VAL A 56 -3.71 13.01 -1.55
N ALA A 57 -3.02 13.66 -2.50
CA ALA A 57 -1.95 13.04 -3.26
C ALA A 57 -0.66 13.16 -2.43
N VAL A 58 -0.25 12.05 -1.82
CA VAL A 58 0.92 12.00 -0.93
C VAL A 58 2.20 11.96 -1.76
N ASP A 59 3.12 12.89 -1.50
CA ASP A 59 4.45 12.95 -2.13
C ASP A 59 5.59 12.52 -1.19
N GLN A 60 5.34 12.44 0.11
CA GLN A 60 6.29 12.09 1.16
C GLN A 60 5.69 11.13 2.20
N LEU A 61 6.52 10.29 2.80
CA LEU A 61 6.11 9.35 3.85
C LEU A 61 7.18 9.28 4.95
N ILE A 62 6.73 9.08 6.19
CA ILE A 62 7.59 8.73 7.32
C ILE A 62 7.38 7.25 7.62
N ASP A 63 8.42 6.44 7.44
CA ASP A 63 8.34 5.02 7.71
C ASP A 63 8.55 4.73 9.21
N ARG A 64 7.52 4.16 9.84
CA ARG A 64 7.57 3.60 11.20
C ARG A 64 7.14 2.14 11.22
N THR A 65 7.21 1.45 10.09
CA THR A 65 6.84 0.04 10.00
C THR A 65 7.82 -0.80 10.84
N VAL A 66 7.27 -1.66 11.69
CA VAL A 66 8.04 -2.65 12.46
C VAL A 66 7.73 -4.03 11.91
N SER A 67 8.76 -4.74 11.47
CA SER A 67 8.62 -6.08 10.89
C SER A 67 8.69 -7.13 12.00
N GLY A 68 7.56 -7.69 12.40
CA GLY A 68 7.54 -8.95 13.15
C GLY A 68 7.63 -10.13 12.18
N ALA A 69 8.59 -11.04 12.38
CA ALA A 69 8.82 -12.39 11.79
C ALA A 69 8.59 -12.66 10.28
N SER A 70 8.11 -11.72 9.46
CA SER A 70 7.97 -11.91 8.02
C SER A 70 8.04 -10.59 7.26
N GLY A 71 9.12 -10.42 6.50
CA GLY A 71 9.19 -9.44 5.42
C GLY A 71 9.93 -8.15 5.73
N SER A 72 11.25 -8.25 5.86
CA SER A 72 12.20 -7.14 5.77
C SER A 72 11.97 -6.30 4.50
N VAL A 73 11.77 -4.98 4.65
CA VAL A 73 12.24 -4.00 3.65
C VAL A 73 13.66 -3.63 4.07
N ALA A 74 14.64 -4.41 3.61
CA ALA A 74 16.01 -3.95 3.56
C ALA A 74 16.11 -3.04 2.33
N GLY A 75 15.76 -1.77 2.51
CA GLY A 75 16.16 -0.72 1.58
C GLY A 75 17.66 -0.54 1.69
N GLY A 76 18.39 -0.80 0.61
CA GLY A 76 19.80 -0.45 0.53
C GLY A 76 19.96 1.06 0.66
N ARG A 77 20.41 1.52 1.83
CA ARG A 77 21.80 1.89 2.12
C ARG A 77 22.03 1.77 3.61
#